data_AF-A0A1E4LF50-F1
#
_entry.id   AF-A0A1E4LF50-F1
#
_cell.length_a   1.000
_cell.length_b   1.000
_cell.length_c   1.000
_cell.angle_alpha   90.00
_cell.angle_beta   90.00
_cell.angle_gamma   90.00
#
_symmetry.space_group_name_H-M   'P 1'
#
loop_
_entity.id
_entity.type
_entity.pdbx_description
1 polymer ?
#
loop_
_entity_poly.entity_id
_entity_poly.type
_entity_poly.pdbx_seq_one_letter_code
_entity_poly.pdbx_strand_id
1 'polypeptide(L)'
;MLDVSGNTITSLSGNFLSQGSLLRTLAAGTYFLDLNGSYDSAYTMTVSAKPVADNAGATLAQATPLGSLGAAPYHDFNGDGVSDLTWLNTSGLIYQWQMAGTSIAGGGGVTFVGSDWKMLGIADFSGTGVAGMLWQNTSGLVYEWQMDGGAIVGGGGVATVDSSWKLLTTRDFNGDGNSDLPWQNTSGLLYEWQMNGSQISGRGRGRHGRLELEASWLGEVSAWAPLPLRRQAGA
;
A
#
# COMPACT_ATOMS: atom_id res chain seq x y z
N MET A 1 20.77 -22.65 -12.16
CA MET A 1 19.99 -21.44 -11.84
C MET A 1 20.38 -20.94 -10.47
N LEU A 2 20.62 -19.65 -10.35
CA LEU A 2 21.11 -19.02 -9.13
C LEU A 2 20.10 -18.02 -8.55
N ASP A 3 20.10 -17.85 -7.23
CA ASP A 3 19.42 -16.75 -6.55
C ASP A 3 20.19 -15.42 -6.75
N VAL A 4 19.62 -14.33 -6.22
CA VAL A 4 20.22 -12.99 -6.31
C VAL A 4 21.57 -12.87 -5.58
N SER A 5 21.89 -13.82 -4.72
CA SER A 5 23.16 -13.92 -3.99
C SER A 5 24.15 -14.88 -4.67
N GLY A 6 23.80 -15.43 -5.84
CA GLY A 6 24.63 -16.36 -6.59
C GLY A 6 24.58 -17.81 -6.09
N ASN A 7 23.69 -18.16 -5.15
CA ASN A 7 23.56 -19.53 -4.65
C ASN A 7 22.75 -20.39 -5.63
N THR A 8 23.13 -21.65 -5.79
CA THR A 8 22.40 -22.58 -6.67
C THR A 8 21.03 -22.91 -6.08
N ILE A 9 19.97 -22.49 -6.77
CA ILE A 9 18.57 -22.86 -6.47
C ILE A 9 18.29 -24.26 -7.02
N THR A 10 18.69 -24.51 -8.26
CA THR A 10 18.54 -25.81 -8.92
C THR A 10 19.53 -25.93 -10.06
N SER A 11 19.94 -27.15 -10.36
CA SER A 11 20.82 -27.50 -11.47
C SER A 11 20.21 -28.61 -12.31
N LEU A 12 20.46 -28.56 -13.61
CA LEU A 12 20.07 -29.60 -14.53
C LEU A 12 21.22 -29.84 -15.50
N SER A 13 21.61 -31.10 -15.67
CA SER A 13 22.66 -31.52 -16.59
C SER A 13 22.11 -32.56 -17.57
N GLY A 14 22.69 -32.59 -18.77
CA GLY A 14 22.36 -33.55 -19.81
C GLY A 14 23.44 -33.57 -20.88
N ASN A 15 23.66 -34.74 -21.48
CA ASN A 15 24.54 -34.89 -22.64
C ASN A 15 23.68 -34.87 -23.91
N PHE A 16 23.90 -33.89 -24.77
CA PHE A 16 23.17 -33.76 -26.03
C PHE A 16 24.09 -34.13 -27.20
N LEU A 17 23.84 -35.28 -27.81
CA LEU A 17 24.50 -35.72 -29.06
C LEU A 17 23.67 -35.37 -30.31
N SER A 18 22.49 -34.76 -30.14
CA SER A 18 21.55 -34.27 -31.17
C SER A 18 20.61 -33.19 -30.60
N GLN A 19 19.74 -32.57 -31.42
CA GLN A 19 18.73 -31.59 -30.96
C GLN A 19 17.91 -32.14 -29.78
N GLY A 20 17.76 -31.36 -28.70
CA GLY A 20 16.99 -31.70 -27.51
C GLY A 20 16.61 -30.45 -26.71
N SER A 21 15.64 -30.56 -25.80
CA SER A 21 15.20 -29.46 -24.94
C SER A 21 15.15 -29.88 -23.47
N LEU A 22 15.47 -28.92 -22.59
CA LEU A 22 15.30 -29.05 -21.14
C LEU A 22 14.26 -28.03 -20.69
N LEU A 23 13.18 -28.50 -20.07
CA LEU A 23 12.10 -27.65 -19.56
C LEU A 23 12.05 -27.69 -18.03
N ARG A 24 11.83 -26.53 -17.41
CA ARG A 24 11.59 -26.39 -15.97
C ARG A 24 10.54 -25.31 -15.71
N THR A 25 9.62 -25.62 -14.79
CA THR A 25 8.64 -24.67 -14.25
C THR A 25 9.20 -24.10 -12.95
N LEU A 26 9.07 -22.79 -12.75
CA LEU A 26 9.63 -22.05 -11.63
C LEU A 26 8.54 -21.17 -11.00
N ALA A 27 8.71 -20.82 -9.73
CA ALA A 27 7.89 -19.80 -9.09
C ALA A 27 8.18 -18.40 -9.68
N ALA A 28 7.34 -17.41 -9.37
CA ALA A 28 7.60 -16.03 -9.79
C ALA A 28 8.83 -15.47 -9.05
N GLY A 29 9.76 -14.87 -9.79
CA GLY A 29 10.97 -14.29 -9.24
C GLY A 29 11.98 -13.87 -10.29
N THR A 30 13.04 -13.17 -9.85
CA THR A 30 14.21 -12.86 -10.66
C THR A 30 15.23 -13.97 -10.50
N TYR A 31 15.69 -14.54 -11.61
CA TYR A 31 16.63 -15.64 -11.61
C TYR A 31 17.79 -15.37 -12.55
N PHE A 32 18.98 -15.85 -12.17
CA PHE A 32 20.14 -15.84 -13.05
C PHE A 32 20.35 -17.24 -13.64
N LEU A 33 20.57 -17.28 -14.95
CA LEU A 33 20.86 -18.51 -15.68
C LEU A 33 22.37 -18.58 -15.92
N ASP A 34 23.02 -19.46 -15.16
CA ASP A 34 24.42 -19.82 -15.40
C ASP A 34 24.46 -21.09 -16.27
N LEU A 35 25.18 -21.02 -17.38
CA LEU A 35 25.25 -22.03 -18.43
C LEU A 35 26.71 -22.47 -18.59
N ASN A 36 27.05 -23.63 -18.03
CA ASN A 36 28.40 -24.20 -18.11
C ASN A 36 28.39 -25.50 -18.91
N GLY A 37 29.17 -25.57 -19.99
CA GLY A 37 29.28 -26.74 -20.85
C GLY A 37 30.39 -26.63 -21.90
N SER A 38 30.79 -27.78 -22.44
CA SER A 38 31.67 -27.88 -23.62
C SER A 38 30.78 -28.08 -24.85
N TYR A 39 30.88 -27.20 -25.84
CA TYR A 39 30.02 -27.19 -27.01
C TYR A 39 30.87 -27.28 -28.28
N ASP A 40 30.44 -28.06 -29.27
CA ASP A 40 30.95 -27.94 -30.63
C ASP A 40 30.33 -26.70 -31.29
N SER A 41 31.15 -25.92 -31.99
CA SER A 41 30.82 -24.66 -32.67
C SER A 41 29.67 -24.72 -33.69
N ALA A 42 29.14 -25.91 -33.99
CA ALA A 42 28.05 -26.14 -34.93
C ALA A 42 26.63 -26.10 -34.31
N TYR A 43 26.48 -25.95 -32.99
CA TYR A 43 25.17 -25.94 -32.32
C TYR A 43 24.78 -24.56 -31.79
N THR A 44 23.56 -24.13 -32.09
CA THR A 44 22.95 -22.92 -31.50
C THR A 44 22.14 -23.30 -30.26
N MET A 45 22.40 -22.67 -29.12
CA MET A 45 21.58 -22.81 -27.92
C MET A 45 20.61 -21.63 -27.82
N THR A 46 19.31 -21.92 -27.80
CA THR A 46 18.25 -20.91 -27.61
C THR A 46 17.65 -21.06 -26.23
N VAL A 47 17.63 -19.98 -25.46
CA VAL A 47 16.93 -19.89 -24.18
C VAL A 47 15.66 -19.08 -24.39
N SER A 48 14.50 -19.66 -24.08
CA SER A 48 13.20 -18.96 -24.13
C SER A 48 12.44 -19.16 -22.83
N ALA A 49 11.94 -18.07 -22.26
CA ALA A 49 10.98 -18.12 -21.15
C ALA A 49 9.58 -17.78 -21.69
N LYS A 50 8.58 -18.60 -21.33
CA LYS A 50 7.17 -18.30 -21.60
C LYS A 50 6.49 -17.95 -20.28
N PRO A 51 5.92 -16.74 -20.13
CA PRO A 51 5.10 -16.42 -18.97
C PRO A 51 3.95 -17.42 -18.87
N VAL A 52 3.78 -18.03 -17.70
CA VAL A 52 2.62 -18.87 -17.39
C VAL A 52 1.64 -17.99 -16.61
N ALA A 53 0.35 -18.14 -16.89
CA ALA A 53 -0.68 -17.46 -16.14
C ALA A 53 -0.61 -17.82 -14.64
N ASP A 54 -0.99 -16.90 -13.76
CA ASP A 54 -1.13 -17.21 -12.35
C ASP A 54 -2.28 -18.22 -12.09
N ASN A 55 -2.49 -18.59 -10.82
CA ASN A 55 -3.55 -19.52 -10.44
C ASN A 55 -4.97 -19.01 -10.76
N ALA A 56 -5.14 -17.71 -11.03
CA ALA A 56 -6.39 -17.11 -11.46
C ALA A 56 -6.53 -17.01 -13.01
N GLY A 57 -5.52 -17.49 -13.76
CA GLY A 57 -5.49 -17.44 -15.21
C GLY A 57 -5.06 -16.09 -15.78
N ALA A 58 -4.62 -15.15 -14.94
CA ALA A 58 -4.15 -13.84 -15.37
C ALA A 58 -2.69 -13.92 -15.86
N THR A 59 -2.44 -13.35 -17.03
CA THR A 59 -1.10 -13.21 -17.62
C THR A 59 -0.49 -11.86 -17.25
N LEU A 60 0.84 -11.74 -17.30
CA LEU A 60 1.53 -10.46 -17.09
C LEU A 60 1.05 -9.36 -18.06
N ALA A 61 0.57 -9.74 -19.24
CA ALA A 61 -0.01 -8.82 -20.23
C ALA A 61 -1.42 -8.32 -19.86
N GLN A 62 -2.11 -9.00 -18.96
CA GLN A 62 -3.40 -8.61 -18.39
C GLN A 62 -3.25 -7.88 -17.05
N ALA A 63 -2.05 -7.88 -16.45
CA ALA A 63 -1.78 -7.08 -15.27
C ALA A 63 -1.89 -5.61 -15.67
N THR A 64 -2.94 -4.93 -15.20
CA THR A 64 -3.05 -3.49 -15.32
C THR A 64 -1.91 -2.87 -14.53
N PRO A 65 -1.02 -2.07 -15.14
CA PRO A 65 -0.08 -1.26 -14.37
C PRO A 65 -0.93 -0.39 -13.43
N LEU A 66 -0.66 -0.43 -12.12
CA LEU A 66 -1.31 0.44 -11.13
C LEU A 66 -0.93 1.93 -11.30
N GLY A 67 -0.45 2.32 -12.50
CA GLY A 67 0.31 3.53 -12.72
C GLY A 67 1.66 3.50 -12.01
N SER A 68 2.35 4.63 -12.04
CA SER A 68 3.27 4.94 -10.95
C SER A 68 2.43 4.91 -9.68
N LEU A 69 2.84 4.14 -8.66
CA LEU A 69 2.46 4.47 -7.29
C LEU A 69 3.14 5.80 -7.00
N GLY A 70 2.58 6.88 -7.54
CA GLY A 70 2.93 8.22 -7.16
C GLY A 70 2.65 8.25 -5.68
N ALA A 71 3.71 8.23 -4.87
CA ALA A 71 3.58 8.75 -3.53
C ALA A 71 3.23 10.23 -3.74
N ALA A 72 1.95 10.55 -3.92
CA ALA A 72 1.47 11.89 -3.63
C ALA A 72 2.05 12.20 -2.25
N PRO A 73 2.82 13.30 -2.10
CA PRO A 73 3.48 13.60 -0.86
C PRO A 73 2.42 13.59 0.24
N TYR A 74 2.66 12.79 1.28
CA TYR A 74 1.76 12.77 2.42
C TYR A 74 1.72 14.19 2.98
N HIS A 75 0.51 14.73 3.15
CA HIS A 75 0.29 16.04 3.76
C HIS A 75 0.77 17.22 2.91
N ASP A 76 0.71 17.15 1.59
CA ASP A 76 0.84 18.33 0.72
C ASP A 76 -0.46 19.17 0.78
N PHE A 77 -0.44 20.33 1.44
CA PHE A 77 -1.66 21.15 1.59
C PHE A 77 -1.80 22.20 0.49
N ASN A 78 -0.80 22.44 -0.36
CA ASN A 78 -0.83 23.47 -1.40
C ASN A 78 -0.69 22.90 -2.83
N GLY A 79 -0.55 21.58 -2.97
CA GLY A 79 -0.46 20.85 -4.23
C GLY A 79 0.86 21.06 -4.97
N ASP A 80 1.93 21.51 -4.29
CA ASP A 80 3.21 21.80 -4.93
C ASP A 80 4.12 20.57 -5.10
N GLY A 81 3.66 19.40 -4.65
CA GLY A 81 4.40 18.14 -4.72
C GLY A 81 5.41 17.98 -3.58
N VAL A 82 5.34 18.79 -2.52
CA VAL A 82 6.15 18.68 -1.31
C VAL A 82 5.25 18.43 -0.10
N SER A 83 5.68 17.53 0.79
CA SER A 83 5.00 17.31 2.07
C SER A 83 5.16 18.52 2.98
N ASP A 84 4.05 19.04 3.48
CA ASP A 84 4.01 20.13 4.45
C ASP A 84 3.96 19.63 5.90
N LEU A 85 3.95 20.57 6.85
CA LEU A 85 3.87 20.26 8.28
C LEU A 85 2.60 20.83 8.91
N THR A 86 2.03 20.08 9.86
CA THR A 86 0.91 20.53 10.68
C THR A 86 1.20 20.30 12.15
N TRP A 87 0.88 21.29 12.97
CA TRP A 87 1.03 21.26 14.41
C TRP A 87 -0.32 21.52 15.07
N LEU A 88 -0.71 20.70 16.03
CA LEU A 88 -1.83 20.95 16.92
C LEU A 88 -1.27 21.20 18.31
N ASN A 89 -1.45 22.40 18.84
CA ASN A 89 -1.01 22.70 20.20
C ASN A 89 -2.04 22.22 21.24
N THR A 90 -1.64 22.20 22.51
CA THR A 90 -2.48 21.74 23.62
C THR A 90 -3.70 22.61 23.88
N SER A 91 -3.71 23.85 23.38
CA SER A 91 -4.88 24.72 23.45
C SER A 91 -5.94 24.31 22.42
N GLY A 92 -5.55 23.64 21.32
CA GLY A 92 -6.44 23.35 20.19
C GLY A 92 -6.16 24.20 18.94
N LEU A 93 -5.17 25.10 18.99
CA LEU A 93 -4.78 25.90 17.83
C LEU A 93 -3.94 25.06 16.87
N ILE A 94 -4.33 25.10 15.60
CA ILE A 94 -3.68 24.40 14.50
C ILE A 94 -2.78 25.38 13.74
N TYR A 95 -1.55 24.97 13.48
CA TYR A 95 -0.64 25.64 12.56
C TYR A 95 -0.36 24.72 11.37
N GLN A 96 -0.34 25.29 10.18
CA GLN A 96 0.09 24.61 8.96
C GLN A 96 1.27 25.40 8.38
N TRP A 97 2.35 24.70 8.03
CA TRP A 97 3.54 25.29 7.42
C TRP A 97 3.75 24.65 6.06
N GLN A 98 3.70 25.46 5.02
CA GLN A 98 4.08 25.03 3.68
C GLN A 98 5.60 24.89 3.59
N MET A 99 6.09 23.77 3.07
CA MET A 99 7.51 23.43 3.07
C MET A 99 8.10 23.48 1.66
N ALA A 100 9.29 24.07 1.54
CA ALA A 100 10.13 23.96 0.36
C ALA A 100 11.45 23.30 0.76
N GLY A 101 11.48 21.96 0.73
CA GLY A 101 12.58 21.17 1.26
C GLY A 101 12.78 21.41 2.76
N THR A 102 13.87 22.07 3.17
CA THR A 102 14.17 22.33 4.59
C THR A 102 13.73 23.71 5.07
N SER A 103 13.13 24.54 4.22
CA SER A 103 12.64 25.88 4.59
C SER A 103 11.12 25.95 4.62
N ILE A 104 10.58 26.81 5.46
CA ILE A 104 9.15 27.16 5.46
C ILE A 104 8.92 28.17 4.34
N ALA A 105 8.11 27.78 3.35
CA ALA A 105 7.70 28.62 2.22
C ALA A 105 6.50 29.52 2.56
N GLY A 106 5.68 29.10 3.52
CA GLY A 106 4.52 29.87 3.98
C GLY A 106 3.75 29.16 5.08
N GLY A 107 2.53 29.64 5.34
CA GLY A 107 1.62 29.08 6.33
C GLY A 107 1.44 29.96 7.56
N GLY A 108 0.84 29.40 8.59
CA GLY A 108 0.44 30.13 9.79
C GLY A 108 -0.60 29.40 10.62
N GLY A 109 -1.25 30.13 11.52
CA GLY A 109 -2.39 29.61 12.27
C GLY A 109 -3.58 29.41 11.33
N VAL A 110 -4.16 28.21 11.34
CA VAL A 110 -5.33 27.85 10.53
C VAL A 110 -6.60 28.24 11.29
N THR A 111 -6.85 27.55 12.40
CA THR A 111 -8.01 27.76 13.26
C THR A 111 -7.80 27.07 14.61
N PHE A 112 -8.77 27.26 15.50
CA PHE A 112 -8.90 26.52 16.74
C PHE A 112 -9.87 25.35 16.57
N VAL A 113 -9.54 24.21 17.18
CA VAL A 113 -10.45 23.06 17.33
C VAL A 113 -10.68 22.78 18.81
N GLY A 114 -11.94 22.50 19.17
CA GLY A 114 -12.31 22.14 20.53
C GLY A 114 -11.65 20.83 21.01
N SER A 115 -11.50 20.68 22.33
CA SER A 115 -10.91 19.48 22.94
C SER A 115 -11.76 18.22 22.76
N ASP A 116 -13.01 18.39 22.31
CA ASP A 116 -13.93 17.33 21.93
C ASP A 116 -13.62 16.74 20.54
N TRP A 117 -12.67 17.29 19.80
CA TRP A 117 -12.22 16.79 18.50
C TRP A 117 -10.81 16.20 18.56
N LYS A 118 -10.60 15.11 17.83
CA LYS A 118 -9.27 14.52 17.59
C LYS A 118 -9.01 14.41 16.10
N MET A 119 -7.77 14.63 15.69
CA MET A 119 -7.34 14.40 14.32
C MET A 119 -7.19 12.89 14.08
N LEU A 120 -7.81 12.39 13.02
CA LEU A 120 -7.73 11.00 12.58
C LEU A 120 -6.65 10.78 11.52
N GLY A 121 -6.47 11.75 10.62
CA GLY A 121 -5.50 11.63 9.53
C GLY A 121 -5.48 12.85 8.63
N ILE A 122 -4.47 12.92 7.77
CA ILE A 122 -4.28 13.93 6.74
C ILE A 122 -4.04 13.18 5.44
N ALA A 123 -4.86 13.43 4.43
CA ALA A 123 -4.77 12.78 3.13
C ALA A 123 -5.61 13.53 2.09
N ASP A 124 -5.37 13.28 0.80
CA ASP A 124 -6.24 13.78 -0.26
C ASP A 124 -7.49 12.89 -0.38
N PHE A 125 -8.58 13.29 0.26
CA PHE A 125 -9.86 12.58 0.22
C PHE A 125 -10.66 12.87 -1.06
N SER A 126 -10.19 13.79 -1.91
CA SER A 126 -10.91 14.39 -3.04
C SER A 126 -10.27 14.17 -4.41
N GLY A 127 -9.04 13.64 -4.44
CA GLY A 127 -8.28 13.38 -5.67
C GLY A 127 -7.81 14.67 -6.36
N THR A 128 -7.71 15.77 -5.62
CA THR A 128 -7.31 17.09 -6.16
C THR A 128 -5.81 17.30 -6.18
N GLY A 129 -5.05 16.41 -5.53
CA GLY A 129 -3.63 16.59 -5.23
C GLY A 129 -3.37 17.39 -3.95
N VAL A 130 -4.41 17.87 -3.26
CA VAL A 130 -4.30 18.64 -2.02
C VAL A 130 -4.85 17.83 -0.85
N ALA A 131 -4.06 17.73 0.21
CA ALA A 131 -4.42 17.02 1.43
C ALA A 131 -5.47 17.78 2.25
N GLY A 132 -6.52 17.09 2.66
CA GLY A 132 -7.47 17.53 3.67
C GLY A 132 -7.13 17.01 5.06
N MET A 133 -7.91 17.43 6.06
CA MET A 133 -7.80 16.97 7.45
C MET A 133 -9.06 16.21 7.87
N LEU A 134 -8.89 15.00 8.39
CA LEU A 134 -9.99 14.20 8.93
C LEU A 134 -10.02 14.30 10.46
N TRP A 135 -11.18 14.65 10.98
CA TRP A 135 -11.42 14.85 12.42
C TRP A 135 -12.53 13.93 12.92
N GLN A 136 -12.46 13.59 14.21
CA GLN A 136 -13.55 12.90 14.89
C GLN A 136 -13.89 13.58 16.20
N ASN A 137 -15.16 13.88 16.37
CA ASN A 137 -15.72 14.41 17.61
C ASN A 137 -15.96 13.29 18.64
N THR A 138 -15.97 13.61 19.93
CA THR A 138 -16.36 12.68 21.00
C THR A 138 -17.77 12.09 20.85
N SER A 139 -18.67 12.78 20.14
CA SER A 139 -19.99 12.25 19.74
C SER A 139 -19.93 11.14 18.68
N GLY A 140 -18.75 10.87 18.11
CA GLY A 140 -18.55 9.91 17.03
C GLY A 140 -18.63 10.52 15.62
N LEU A 141 -19.05 11.79 15.49
CA LEU A 141 -19.09 12.48 14.21
C LEU A 141 -17.69 12.58 13.59
N VAL A 142 -17.53 12.02 12.40
CA VAL A 142 -16.36 12.17 11.52
C VAL A 142 -16.62 13.34 10.59
N TYR A 143 -15.66 14.26 10.50
CA TYR A 143 -15.75 15.47 9.69
C TYR A 143 -14.46 15.64 8.89
N GLU A 144 -14.60 16.01 7.63
CA GLU A 144 -13.48 16.26 6.73
C GLU A 144 -13.37 17.76 6.46
N TRP A 145 -12.16 18.30 6.49
CA TRP A 145 -11.82 19.67 6.11
C TRP A 145 -11.01 19.64 4.83
N GLN A 146 -11.52 20.34 3.82
CA GLN A 146 -10.80 20.58 2.58
C GLN A 146 -9.92 21.82 2.77
N MET A 147 -8.66 21.70 2.39
CA MET A 147 -7.64 22.72 2.65
C MET A 147 -7.13 23.33 1.34
N ASP A 148 -6.64 24.56 1.44
CA ASP A 148 -5.77 25.22 0.45
C ASP A 148 -4.69 25.97 1.23
N GLY A 149 -3.52 25.35 1.33
CA GLY A 149 -2.44 25.71 2.22
C GLY A 149 -2.91 25.81 3.68
N GLY A 150 -2.87 27.03 4.22
CA GLY A 150 -3.29 27.33 5.60
C GLY A 150 -4.77 27.65 5.78
N ALA A 151 -5.59 27.56 4.72
CA ALA A 151 -7.00 27.91 4.76
C ALA A 151 -7.91 26.69 4.65
N ILE A 152 -9.02 26.69 5.40
CA ILE A 152 -10.11 25.74 5.23
C ILE A 152 -11.03 26.30 4.15
N VAL A 153 -11.10 25.64 2.99
CA VAL A 153 -11.88 26.10 1.83
C VAL A 153 -13.21 25.35 1.66
N GLY A 154 -13.38 24.25 2.40
CA GLY A 154 -14.58 23.43 2.34
C GLY A 154 -14.56 22.31 3.37
N GLY A 155 -15.37 21.29 3.12
CA GLY A 155 -15.50 20.14 4.00
C GLY A 155 -16.93 19.83 4.39
N GLY A 156 -17.09 18.83 5.26
CA GLY A 156 -18.41 18.37 5.68
C GLY A 156 -18.39 17.21 6.66
N GLY A 157 -19.54 16.97 7.29
CA GLY A 157 -19.75 15.77 8.10
C GLY A 157 -19.81 14.54 7.19
N VAL A 158 -18.93 13.57 7.44
CA VAL A 158 -18.82 12.34 6.65
C VAL A 158 -19.84 11.31 7.13
N ALA A 159 -19.78 10.96 8.41
CA ALA A 159 -20.69 10.03 9.07
C ALA A 159 -20.42 10.01 10.59
N THR A 160 -21.33 9.42 11.35
CA THR A 160 -21.10 9.13 12.77
C THR A 160 -20.68 7.68 12.94
N VAL A 161 -19.56 7.44 13.62
CA VAL A 161 -19.12 6.09 14.03
C VAL A 161 -19.18 5.96 15.54
N ASP A 162 -19.69 4.83 16.03
CA ASP A 162 -19.66 4.52 17.45
C ASP A 162 -18.24 4.12 17.90
N SER A 163 -18.04 4.05 19.22
CA SER A 163 -16.74 3.80 19.83
C SER A 163 -16.18 2.39 19.61
N SER A 164 -16.98 1.45 19.08
CA SER A 164 -16.49 0.13 18.72
C SER A 164 -15.61 0.13 17.47
N TRP A 165 -15.67 1.19 16.66
CA TRP A 165 -14.90 1.33 15.43
C TRP A 165 -13.66 2.20 15.62
N LYS A 166 -12.57 1.78 14.97
CA LYS A 166 -11.30 2.50 14.92
C LYS A 166 -10.84 2.64 13.47
N LEU A 167 -10.43 3.85 13.08
CA LEU A 167 -9.78 4.08 11.79
C LEU A 167 -8.38 3.45 11.81
N LEU A 168 -8.04 2.71 10.75
CA LEU A 168 -6.75 2.06 10.62
C LEU A 168 -5.71 2.94 9.91
N THR A 169 -6.10 3.59 8.82
CA THR A 169 -5.22 4.45 8.01
C THR A 169 -6.07 5.30 7.05
N THR A 170 -5.41 6.11 6.23
CA THR A 170 -5.98 6.94 5.17
C THR A 170 -5.15 6.73 3.90
N ARG A 171 -5.64 5.93 2.95
CA ARG A 171 -4.96 5.62 1.67
C ARG A 171 -5.97 5.28 0.59
N ASP A 172 -5.61 5.50 -0.66
CA ASP A 172 -6.37 5.02 -1.80
C ASP A 172 -6.25 3.49 -1.91
N PHE A 173 -7.34 2.77 -1.63
CA PHE A 173 -7.40 1.31 -1.67
C PHE A 173 -8.18 0.81 -2.90
N ASN A 174 -9.05 1.64 -3.48
CA ASN A 174 -9.83 1.29 -4.66
C ASN A 174 -9.19 1.75 -5.99
N GLY A 175 -8.14 2.57 -5.94
CA GLY A 175 -7.39 3.09 -7.06
C GLY A 175 -8.06 4.26 -7.79
N ASP A 176 -8.99 4.98 -7.14
CA ASP A 176 -9.74 6.08 -7.76
C ASP A 176 -9.05 7.45 -7.63
N GLY A 177 -7.91 7.52 -6.95
CA GLY A 177 -7.15 8.74 -6.67
C GLY A 177 -7.54 9.43 -5.36
N ASN A 178 -8.59 8.98 -4.68
CA ASN A 178 -9.03 9.52 -3.40
C ASN A 178 -8.56 8.60 -2.27
N SER A 179 -8.22 9.18 -1.13
CA SER A 179 -7.87 8.39 0.05
C SER A 179 -9.12 7.83 0.72
N ASP A 180 -9.16 6.51 0.89
CA ASP A 180 -10.23 5.78 1.55
C ASP A 180 -9.96 5.58 3.06
N LEU A 181 -11.01 5.17 3.77
CA LEU A 181 -11.04 5.01 5.22
C LEU A 181 -11.38 3.57 5.63
N PRO A 182 -10.38 2.68 5.81
CA PRO A 182 -10.59 1.37 6.42
C PRO A 182 -10.80 1.49 7.94
N TRP A 183 -11.93 0.99 8.40
CA TRP A 183 -12.34 0.91 9.81
C TRP A 183 -12.32 -0.54 10.29
N GLN A 184 -11.92 -0.74 11.54
CA GLN A 184 -12.03 -2.02 12.23
C GLN A 184 -12.91 -1.89 13.46
N ASN A 185 -13.85 -2.82 13.64
CA ASN A 185 -14.63 -2.91 14.86
C ASN A 185 -13.98 -3.81 15.92
N THR A 186 -14.49 -3.77 17.14
CA THR A 186 -14.00 -4.60 18.26
C THR A 186 -14.13 -6.12 18.04
N SER A 187 -15.02 -6.56 17.14
CA SER A 187 -15.13 -7.97 16.72
C SER A 187 -14.11 -8.39 15.65
N GLY A 188 -13.34 -7.44 15.11
CA GLY A 188 -12.39 -7.65 14.02
C GLY A 188 -12.95 -7.46 12.62
N LEU A 189 -14.24 -7.11 12.47
CA LEU A 189 -14.85 -6.80 11.18
C LEU A 189 -14.17 -5.57 10.58
N LEU A 190 -13.79 -5.67 9.29
CA LEU A 190 -13.29 -4.54 8.53
C LEU A 190 -14.37 -3.96 7.62
N TYR A 191 -14.35 -2.64 7.52
CA TYR A 191 -15.26 -1.90 6.66
C TYR A 191 -14.53 -0.71 6.07
N GLU A 192 -14.56 -0.59 4.75
CA GLU A 192 -13.95 0.51 4.03
C GLU A 192 -15.03 1.52 3.64
N TRP A 193 -14.73 2.79 3.85
CA TRP A 193 -15.45 3.89 3.20
C TRP A 193 -14.59 4.42 2.08
N GLN A 194 -15.14 4.35 0.87
CA GLN A 194 -14.54 4.96 -0.30
C GLN A 194 -14.95 6.43 -0.34
N MET A 195 -13.99 7.33 -0.46
CA MET A 195 -14.23 8.75 -0.24
C MET A 195 -14.33 9.54 -1.55
N ASN A 196 -15.05 10.66 -1.49
CA ASN A 196 -15.01 11.72 -2.48
C ASN A 196 -15.24 13.05 -1.75
N GLY A 197 -14.15 13.64 -1.27
CA GLY A 197 -14.15 14.73 -0.30
C GLY A 197 -14.84 14.30 1.00
N SER A 198 -15.82 15.08 1.44
CA SER A 198 -16.60 14.78 2.65
C SER A 198 -17.70 13.73 2.44
N GLN A 199 -17.83 13.14 1.25
CA GLN A 199 -18.87 12.16 0.92
C GLN A 199 -18.30 10.74 0.86
N ILE A 200 -19.14 9.76 1.21
CA ILE A 200 -18.83 8.34 1.02
C ILE A 200 -19.39 7.92 -0.34
N SER A 201 -18.52 7.72 -1.33
CA SER A 201 -18.86 7.31 -2.70
C SER A 201 -19.16 5.82 -2.82
N GLY A 202 -18.61 5.01 -1.90
CA GLY A 202 -18.74 3.56 -1.91
C GLY A 202 -18.48 2.94 -0.53
N ARG A 203 -18.90 1.68 -0.36
CA ARG A 203 -18.73 0.93 0.89
C ARG A 203 -18.31 -0.50 0.61
N GLY A 204 -17.14 -0.89 1.12
CA GLY A 204 -16.62 -2.26 1.02
C GLY A 204 -16.72 -3.00 2.37
N ARG A 205 -17.38 -4.17 2.40
CA ARG A 205 -17.27 -5.09 3.56
C ARG A 205 -16.04 -5.98 3.38
N GLY A 206 -14.96 -5.63 4.07
CA GLY A 206 -13.88 -6.57 4.31
C GLY A 206 -14.32 -7.61 5.33
N ARG A 207 -14.79 -8.78 4.87
CA ARG A 207 -14.59 -9.98 5.69
C ARG A 207 -13.09 -10.25 5.66
N HIS A 208 -12.33 -9.59 6.53
CA HIS A 208 -11.15 -10.26 7.03
C HIS A 208 -11.72 -11.45 7.77
N GLY A 209 -11.76 -12.58 7.08
CA GLY A 209 -11.81 -13.84 7.77
C GLY A 209 -10.83 -13.72 8.92
N ARG A 210 -11.27 -14.14 10.10
CA ARG A 210 -10.34 -14.79 11.01
C ARG A 210 -9.38 -15.56 10.10
N LEU A 211 -8.08 -15.28 10.17
CA LEU A 211 -7.12 -16.30 9.77
C LEU A 211 -7.26 -17.41 10.82
N GLU A 212 -8.41 -18.11 10.82
CA GLU A 212 -8.35 -19.54 10.87
C GLU A 212 -7.69 -19.85 9.54
N LEU A 213 -6.39 -20.12 9.63
CA LEU A 213 -5.84 -21.21 8.88
C LEU A 213 -6.74 -22.42 9.18
N GLU A 214 -7.90 -22.50 8.53
CA GLU A 214 -8.49 -23.79 8.25
C GLU A 214 -7.56 -24.41 7.23
N ALA A 215 -6.47 -24.95 7.75
CA ALA A 215 -5.80 -26.03 7.10
C ALA A 215 -6.81 -27.18 7.07
N SER A 216 -7.62 -27.23 6.02
CA SER A 216 -8.18 -28.49 5.57
C SER A 216 -7.02 -29.29 5.01
N TRP A 217 -6.24 -29.88 5.91
CA TRP A 217 -5.33 -30.95 5.59
C TRP A 217 -6.17 -32.15 5.17
N LEU A 218 -6.15 -32.44 3.87
CA LEU A 218 -6.06 -33.82 3.43
C LEU A 218 -4.74 -33.94 2.66
N GLY A 219 -3.67 -34.28 3.38
CA GLY A 219 -2.41 -34.68 2.76
C GLY A 219 -1.14 -34.25 3.47
N GLU A 220 -0.86 -34.91 4.59
CA GLU A 220 0.44 -35.13 5.25
C GLU A 220 1.28 -33.95 5.80
N VAL A 221 1.60 -34.16 7.08
CA VAL A 221 2.35 -33.32 8.00
C VAL A 221 3.84 -33.40 7.67
N SER A 222 4.50 -32.24 7.62
CA SER A 222 5.82 -32.12 8.26
C SER A 222 6.01 -30.68 8.74
N ALA A 223 6.05 -30.54 10.07
CA ALA A 223 6.55 -29.40 10.82
C ALA A 223 7.88 -28.89 10.21
N TRP A 224 8.31 -27.64 10.31
CA TRP A 224 8.47 -26.82 11.51
C TRP A 224 8.44 -25.34 11.10
N ALA A 225 7.73 -24.50 11.86
CA ALA A 225 8.03 -23.07 11.90
C ALA A 225 9.34 -22.84 12.67
N PRO A 226 10.06 -21.75 12.36
CA PRO A 226 10.04 -20.65 13.32
C PRO A 226 9.82 -19.28 12.66
N LEU A 227 8.80 -18.55 13.13
CA LEU A 227 8.97 -17.11 13.41
C LEU A 227 9.87 -17.02 14.67
N PRO A 228 10.58 -15.93 15.03
CA PRO A 228 10.46 -14.54 14.58
C PRO A 228 11.83 -13.81 14.44
N LEU A 229 11.76 -12.49 14.25
CA LEU A 229 12.65 -11.42 14.77
C LEU A 229 13.21 -10.49 13.67
N ARG A 230 12.54 -9.35 13.52
CA ARG A 230 13.26 -8.09 13.29
C ARG A 230 14.36 -7.96 14.35
N ARG A 231 15.54 -7.51 13.94
CA ARG A 231 16.30 -6.54 14.73
C ARG A 231 16.77 -5.40 13.84
N GLN A 232 16.62 -4.21 14.41
CA GLN A 232 16.80 -2.88 13.88
C GLN A 232 18.28 -2.46 13.91
N ALA A 233 18.63 -1.58 12.97
CA ALA A 233 19.48 -0.38 13.09
C ALA A 233 21.02 -0.47 13.17
N GLY A 234 21.63 0.46 12.42
CA GLY A 234 22.99 1.02 12.58
C GLY A 234 24.02 0.40 11.61
N ALA A 235 24.74 1.14 10.77
CA ALA A 235 25.00 2.58 10.68
C ALA A 235 25.01 3.06 9.22
#